data_AF-A0A5C6VNC5-F1
#
_entry.id   AF-A0A5C6VNC5-F1
#
_cell.length_a   1.000
_cell.length_b   1.000
_cell.length_c   1.000
_cell.angle_alpha   90.00
_cell.angle_beta   90.00
_cell.angle_gamma   90.00
#
_symmetry.space_group_name_H-M   'P 1'
#
loop_
_entity.id
_entity.type
_entity.pdbx_description
1 polymer ?
#
loop_
_entity_poly.entity_id
_entity_poly.type
_entity_poly.pdbx_seq_one_letter_code
_entity_poly.pdbx_strand_id
1 'polypeptide(L)'
;MAALGRLVRNRRAQSELRIDDAADMLGVSKDVLSRLENGRSVSLDKLFKVLDGLGLNMLVFTNQQTSAVLDVVEPPAAQASEKP
;
A
#
# COMPACT_ATOMS: atom_id res chain seq x y z
N MET A 1 4.89 -11.39 -0.11
CA MET A 1 4.12 -10.13 0.07
C MET A 1 3.66 -9.55 -1.27
N ALA A 2 3.16 -10.38 -2.21
CA ALA A 2 2.94 -9.93 -3.58
C ALA A 2 1.81 -8.89 -3.73
N ALA A 3 0.70 -9.05 -2.99
CA ALA A 3 -0.41 -8.09 -3.01
C ALA A 3 -0.01 -6.72 -2.44
N LEU A 4 0.67 -6.70 -1.30
CA LEU A 4 1.19 -5.48 -0.68
C LEU A 4 2.20 -4.76 -1.59
N GLY A 5 3.15 -5.51 -2.18
CA GLY A 5 4.12 -4.94 -3.12
C GLY A 5 3.46 -4.29 -4.33
N ARG A 6 2.43 -4.93 -4.90
CA ARG A 6 1.63 -4.34 -5.98
C ARG A 6 0.89 -3.08 -5.54
N LEU A 7 0.32 -3.05 -4.33
CA LEU A 7 -0.35 -1.86 -3.80
C LEU A 7 0.62 -0.68 -3.71
N VAL A 8 1.81 -0.90 -3.15
CA VAL A 8 2.89 0.10 -3.05
C VAL A 8 3.30 0.59 -4.44
N ARG A 9 3.54 -0.34 -5.38
CA ARG A 9 3.92 -0.01 -6.76
C ARG A 9 2.86 0.83 -7.47
N ASN A 10 1.58 0.45 -7.33
CA ASN A 10 0.47 1.15 -7.95
C ASN A 10 0.34 2.56 -7.38
N ARG A 11 0.47 2.72 -6.06
CA ARG A 11 0.42 4.02 -5.41
C ARG A 11 1.55 4.95 -5.86
N ARG A 12 2.78 4.43 -5.98
CA ARG A 12 3.90 5.20 -6.55
C ARG A 12 3.62 5.58 -8.01
N ALA A 13 3.15 4.64 -8.83
CA ALA A 13 2.87 4.89 -10.24
C ALA A 13 1.77 5.95 -10.45
N GLN A 14 0.73 5.96 -9.60
CA GLN A 14 -0.30 7.00 -9.58
C GLN A 14 0.25 8.39 -9.20
N SER A 15 1.38 8.43 -8.51
CA SER A 15 2.07 9.67 -8.14
C SER A 15 3.11 10.08 -9.20
N GLU A 16 3.21 9.35 -10.32
CA GLU A 16 4.14 9.58 -11.44
C GLU A 16 5.63 9.61 -11.06
N LEU A 17 5.97 9.13 -9.87
CA LEU A 17 7.36 9.11 -9.38
C LEU A 17 8.12 7.93 -10.00
N ARG A 18 9.32 8.19 -10.53
CA ARG A 18 10.26 7.12 -10.85
C ARG A 18 10.71 6.47 -9.55
N ILE A 19 11.17 5.22 -9.64
CA ILE A 19 11.58 4.46 -8.46
C ILE A 19 12.75 5.11 -7.71
N ASP A 20 13.65 5.78 -8.44
CA ASP A 20 14.81 6.46 -7.87
C ASP A 20 14.35 7.71 -7.08
N ASP A 21 13.56 8.59 -7.72
CA ASP A 21 13.00 9.80 -7.09
C ASP A 21 12.16 9.46 -5.85
N ALA A 22 11.34 8.40 -5.93
CA ALA A 22 10.55 7.96 -4.79
C ALA A 22 11.42 7.41 -3.66
N ALA A 23 12.45 6.63 -3.97
CA ALA A 23 13.34 6.09 -2.95
C ALA A 23 14.05 7.22 -2.19
N ASP A 24 14.54 8.22 -2.92
CA ASP A 24 15.21 9.39 -2.34
C ASP A 24 14.26 10.22 -1.48
N MET A 25 13.05 10.52 -1.97
CA MET A 25 12.00 11.24 -1.23
C MET A 25 11.61 10.51 0.07
N LEU A 26 11.47 9.19 0.00
CA LEU A 26 11.13 8.33 1.15
C LEU A 26 12.35 8.08 2.06
N GLY A 27 13.54 8.52 1.68
CA GLY A 27 14.80 8.26 2.38
C GLY A 27 15.05 6.77 2.61
N VAL A 28 14.83 5.95 1.58
CA VAL A 28 15.15 4.52 1.52
C VAL A 28 16.02 4.25 0.29
N SER A 29 16.71 3.12 0.23
CA SER A 29 17.44 2.78 -0.99
C SER A 29 16.49 2.32 -2.11
N LYS A 30 16.87 2.55 -3.38
CA LYS A 30 16.19 2.01 -4.56
C LYS A 30 15.96 0.50 -4.45
N ASP A 31 16.96 -0.24 -3.97
CA ASP A 31 16.86 -1.69 -3.77
C ASP A 31 15.75 -2.06 -2.79
N VAL A 32 15.65 -1.36 -1.65
CA VAL A 32 14.59 -1.60 -0.65
C VAL A 32 13.22 -1.37 -1.28
N LEU A 33 13.03 -0.24 -1.97
CA LEU A 33 11.75 0.05 -2.62
C LEU A 33 11.43 -0.96 -3.74
N SER A 34 12.42 -1.32 -4.56
CA SER A 34 12.27 -2.32 -5.62
C SER A 34 11.90 -3.70 -5.07
N ARG A 35 12.58 -4.16 -4.02
CA ARG A 35 12.26 -5.44 -3.38
C ARG A 35 10.85 -5.44 -2.82
N LEU A 36 10.46 -4.37 -2.13
CA LEU A 36 9.11 -4.23 -1.59
C LEU A 36 8.06 -4.27 -2.69
N GLU A 37 8.22 -3.51 -3.77
CA GLU A 37 7.29 -3.51 -4.91
C GLU A 37 7.15 -4.87 -5.59
N ASN A 38 8.24 -5.64 -5.63
CA ASN A 38 8.26 -6.99 -6.17
C ASN A 38 7.85 -8.06 -5.12
N GLY A 39 7.34 -7.63 -3.96
CA GLY A 39 6.78 -8.51 -2.93
C GLY A 39 7.82 -9.32 -2.14
N ARG A 40 9.10 -8.94 -2.23
CA ARG A 40 10.21 -9.49 -1.46
C ARG A 40 10.27 -8.85 -0.07
N SER A 41 10.82 -9.58 0.89
CA SER A 41 10.94 -9.11 2.27
C SER A 41 11.86 -7.91 2.39
N VAL A 42 11.44 -6.95 3.22
CA VAL A 42 12.21 -5.80 3.70
C VAL A 42 12.03 -5.71 5.20
N SER A 43 12.86 -4.93 5.89
CA SER A 43 12.68 -4.71 7.32
C SER A 43 11.41 -3.90 7.60
N LEU A 44 10.81 -4.12 8.77
CA LEU A 44 9.52 -3.55 9.12
C LEU A 44 9.55 -2.01 9.21
N ASP A 45 10.66 -1.45 9.71
CA ASP A 45 10.89 0.00 9.76
C ASP A 45 10.85 0.63 8.35
N LYS A 46 11.43 -0.05 7.36
CA LYS A 46 11.45 0.41 5.96
C LYS A 46 10.08 0.29 5.33
N LEU A 47 9.34 -0.78 5.64
CA LEU A 47 7.96 -0.92 5.18
C LEU A 47 7.10 0.25 5.67
N PHE A 48 7.09 0.52 6.98
CA PHE A 48 6.27 1.61 7.53
C PHE A 48 6.67 2.97 6.98
N LYS A 49 7.97 3.23 6.79
CA LYS A 49 8.44 4.47 6.17
C LYS A 49 7.91 4.65 4.74
N VAL A 50 7.92 3.58 3.94
CA VAL A 50 7.39 3.63 2.57
C VAL A 50 5.86 3.82 2.56
N LEU A 51 5.13 3.13 3.45
CA LEU A 51 3.68 3.27 3.54
C LEU A 51 3.28 4.71 3.91
N ASP A 52 3.89 5.25 4.95
CA ASP A 52 3.66 6.62 5.43
C ASP A 52 3.93 7.66 4.33
N GLY A 53 5.11 7.60 3.71
CA GLY A 53 5.47 8.58 2.67
C GLY A 53 4.70 8.44 1.35
N LEU A 54 3.98 7.34 1.13
CA LEU A 54 3.04 7.18 0.01
C LEU A 54 1.58 7.44 0.41
N GLY A 55 1.31 7.77 1.68
CA GLY A 55 -0.03 7.97 2.22
C GLY A 55 -0.87 6.69 2.25
N LEU A 56 -0.24 5.55 2.52
CA LEU A 56 -0.90 4.25 2.68
C LEU A 56 -1.01 3.89 4.16
N ASN A 57 -2.20 3.46 4.57
CA ASN A 57 -2.45 2.96 5.92
C ASN A 57 -2.48 1.43 5.94
N MET A 58 -1.95 0.84 7.01
CA MET A 58 -2.05 -0.61 7.27
C MET A 58 -2.88 -0.84 8.53
N LEU A 59 -3.91 -1.67 8.40
CA LEU A 59 -4.70 -2.16 9.51
C LEU A 59 -4.39 -3.65 9.71
N VAL A 60 -4.32 -4.07 10.97
CA VAL A 60 -4.05 -5.46 11.35
C VAL A 60 -5.18 -5.96 12.22
N PHE A 61 -5.73 -7.10 11.86
CA PHE A 61 -6.87 -7.72 12.53
C PHE A 61 -6.57 -9.18 12.82
N THR A 62 -7.27 -9.73 13.82
CA THR A 62 -7.32 -11.19 13.99
C THR A 62 -8.18 -11.82 12.90
N ASN A 63 -7.96 -13.10 12.59
CA ASN A 63 -8.76 -13.83 11.60
C ASN A 63 -10.27 -13.81 11.91
N GLN A 64 -10.63 -13.78 13.19
CA GLN A 64 -12.02 -13.69 13.64
C GLN A 64 -12.66 -12.32 13.32
N GLN A 65 -11.86 -11.25 13.33
CA GLN A 65 -12.31 -9.89 13.03
C GLN A 65 -12.39 -9.62 11.53
N THR A 66 -11.65 -10.34 10.69
CA THR A 66 -11.55 -10.07 9.24
C THR A 66 -12.90 -9.95 8.54
N SER A 67 -13.85 -10.86 8.81
CA SER A 67 -15.17 -10.82 8.17
C SER A 67 -15.91 -9.53 8.46
N ALA A 68 -15.97 -9.13 9.74
CA ALA A 68 -16.67 -7.91 10.16
C ALA A 68 -16.02 -6.64 9.62
N VAL A 69 -14.71 -6.65 9.40
CA VAL A 69 -13.98 -5.51 8.84
C VAL A 69 -14.18 -5.36 7.34
N LEU A 70 -14.20 -6.47 6.60
CA LEU A 70 -14.38 -6.43 5.14
C LEU A 70 -15.69 -5.75 4.74
N ASP A 71 -16.76 -5.97 5.51
CA ASP A 71 -18.07 -5.34 5.31
C ASP A 71 -18.05 -3.81 5.51
N VAL A 72 -17.05 -3.27 6.22
CA VAL A 72 -16.96 -1.85 6.61
C VAL A 72 -15.95 -1.08 5.78
N VAL A 73 -14.91 -1.73 5.26
CA VAL A 73 -13.78 -1.10 4.55
C VAL A 73 -14.06 -0.89 3.06
N GLU A 74 -15.16 -1.41 2.51
CA GLU A 74 -15.54 -1.12 1.13
C GLU A 74 -15.71 0.39 0.89
N PRO A 75 -15.10 0.95 -0.16
CA PRO A 75 -15.24 2.37 -0.46
C PRO A 75 -16.71 2.72 -0.75
N PRO A 76 -17.21 3.91 -0.35
CA PRO A 76 -18.60 4.34 -0.53
C PRO A 76 -19.00 4.62 -2.00
N ALA A 77 -18.40 3.94 -2.98
CA ALA A 77 -18.62 4.15 -4.42
C ALA A 77 -19.23 2.93 -5.14
N ALA A 78 -19.81 1.97 -4.41
CA ALA A 78 -20.69 0.94 -5.00
C ALA A 78 -22.19 1.19 -4.74
N GLN A 79 -22.55 2.21 -3.95
CA GLN A 79 -23.94 2.53 -3.59
C GLN A 79 -24.53 3.76 -4.33
N ALA A 80 -23.79 4.38 -5.26
CA ALA A 80 -24.21 5.61 -5.95
C ALA A 80 -24.72 5.40 -7.39
N SER A 81 -24.92 4.15 -7.83
CA SER A 81 -25.42 3.83 -9.17
C SER A 81 -26.71 3.02 -9.13
N GLU A 82 -27.60 3.28 -8.19
CA GLU A 82 -28.96 2.73 -8.27
C GLU A 82 -29.96 3.60 -7.51
N LYS A 83 -30.52 4.61 -8.20
CA LYS A 83 -31.95 4.95 -8.11
C LYS A 83 -32.36 6.02 -9.14
N PRO A 84 -33.66 6.07 -9.48
CA PRO A 84 -34.21 5.77 -10.81
C PRO A 84 -34.41 7.00 -11.71
#